data_AF-A0A947R3T7-F1
#
_entry.id   AF-A0A947R3T7-F1
#
_cell.length_a   1.000
_cell.length_b   1.000
_cell.length_c   1.000
_cell.angle_alpha   90.00
_cell.angle_beta   90.00
_cell.angle_gamma   90.00
#
_symmetry.space_group_name_H-M   'P 1'
#
loop_
_entity.id
_entity.type
_entity.pdbx_description
1 polymer ?
#
loop_
_entity_poly.entity_id
_entity_poly.type
_entity_poly.pdbx_seq_one_letter_code
_entity_poly.pdbx_strand_id
1 'polypeptide(L)'
;MILIIEEFIKELACQKGVDLSVYAGDFLLGKIKSRMPALQIKTARNYLKKLQQDPIEADCLLERIGINDRSIEKPIDRNGKKIGVTIGSNGEYFLDMVLTLNSLS
;
A
#
# COMPACT_ATOMS: atom_id res chain seq x y z
N MET A 1 11.72 16.09 -2.63
CA MET A 1 10.44 15.59 -2.08
C MET A 1 9.94 14.35 -2.82
N ILE A 2 10.21 14.19 -4.12
CA ILE A 2 9.90 12.97 -4.90
C ILE A 2 10.67 11.74 -4.41
N LEU A 3 11.99 11.88 -4.17
CA LEU A 3 12.86 10.77 -3.72
C LEU A 3 12.38 10.05 -2.45
N ILE A 4 11.78 10.76 -1.49
CA ILE A 4 11.39 10.14 -0.22
C ILE A 4 10.14 9.27 -0.38
N ILE A 5 9.25 9.59 -1.33
CA ILE A 5 8.05 8.81 -1.60
C ILE A 5 8.43 7.47 -2.23
N GLU A 6 9.41 7.46 -3.14
CA GLU A 6 9.93 6.22 -3.72
C GLU A 6 10.52 5.29 -2.66
N GLU A 7 11.19 5.84 -1.63
CA GLU A 7 11.70 5.05 -0.50
C GLU A 7 10.55 4.42 0.30
N PHE A 8 9.45 5.14 0.53
CA PHE A 8 8.26 4.57 1.18
C PHE A 8 7.62 3.45 0.35
N ILE A 9 7.50 3.66 -0.96
CA ILE A 9 6.93 2.64 -1.87
C ILE A 9 7.79 1.38 -1.84
N LYS A 10 9.12 1.52 -1.97
CA LYS A 10 10.05 0.39 -1.89
C LYS A 10 9.96 -0.35 -0.56
N GLU A 11 9.85 0.39 0.54
CA GLU A 11 9.75 -0.21 1.88
C GLU A 11 8.45 -1.01 2.04
N LEU A 12 7.32 -0.45 1.63
CA LEU A 12 6.01 -1.13 1.71
C LEU A 12 5.94 -2.35 0.77
N ALA A 13 6.55 -2.26 -0.42
CA ALA A 13 6.71 -3.40 -1.31
C ALA A 13 7.58 -4.48 -0.69
N CYS A 14 8.68 -4.11 -0.03
CA CYS A 14 9.58 -5.04 0.65
C CYS A 14 8.91 -5.76 1.82
N GLN A 15 8.21 -5.02 2.69
CA GLN A 15 7.62 -5.59 3.91
C GLN A 15 6.30 -6.32 3.68
N LYS A 16 5.48 -5.84 2.73
CA LYS A 16 4.07 -6.28 2.59
C LYS A 16 3.74 -6.80 1.19
N GLY A 17 4.67 -6.74 0.23
CA GLY A 17 4.44 -7.20 -1.14
C GLY A 17 3.44 -6.34 -1.93
N VAL A 18 3.19 -5.12 -1.47
CA VAL A 18 2.24 -4.18 -2.10
C VAL A 18 2.99 -3.21 -3.00
N ASP A 19 2.60 -3.15 -4.28
CA ASP A 19 3.11 -2.11 -5.19
C ASP A 19 2.20 -0.88 -5.15
N LEU A 20 2.78 0.26 -4.75
CA LEU A 20 2.11 1.56 -4.68
C LEU A 20 2.54 2.51 -5.80
N SER A 21 3.31 2.04 -6.79
CA SER A 21 3.82 2.85 -7.90
C SER A 21 2.72 3.53 -8.73
N VAL A 22 1.52 2.93 -8.75
CA VAL A 22 0.34 3.45 -9.45
C VAL A 22 -0.39 4.57 -8.71
N TYR A 23 -0.09 4.80 -7.43
CA TYR A 23 -0.74 5.86 -6.66
C TYR A 23 -0.08 7.21 -6.90
N ALA A 24 -0.90 8.26 -7.03
CA ALA A 24 -0.41 9.63 -7.17
C ALA A 24 0.47 10.03 -5.97
N GLY A 25 1.66 10.57 -6.25
CA GLY A 25 2.63 10.93 -5.21
C GLY A 25 2.07 11.86 -4.12
N ASP A 26 1.23 12.83 -4.51
CA ASP A 26 0.60 13.76 -3.56
C ASP A 26 -0.40 13.06 -2.62
N PHE A 27 -1.12 12.04 -3.12
CA PHE A 27 -2.03 11.24 -2.30
C PHE A 27 -1.25 10.47 -1.23
N LEU A 28 -0.21 9.73 -1.63
CA LEU A 28 0.64 8.98 -0.71
C LEU A 28 1.31 9.91 0.32
N LEU A 29 1.83 11.04 -0.15
CA LEU A 29 2.45 12.04 0.73
C LEU A 29 1.44 12.60 1.74
N GLY A 30 0.20 12.84 1.32
CA GLY A 30 -0.89 13.26 2.21
C GLY A 30 -1.17 12.22 3.31
N LYS A 31 -1.24 10.94 2.95
CA LYS A 31 -1.44 9.84 3.91
C LYS A 31 -0.28 9.75 4.91
N ILE A 32 0.95 9.79 4.44
CA ILE A 32 2.16 9.80 5.27
C ILE A 32 2.15 10.98 6.25
N LYS A 33 1.96 12.20 5.74
CA LYS A 33 1.92 13.42 6.57
C LYS A 33 0.80 13.38 7.60
N SER A 34 -0.34 12.77 7.28
CA SER A 34 -1.46 12.64 8.23
C SER A 34 -1.18 11.66 9.38
N ARG A 35 -0.22 10.74 9.21
CA ARG A 35 0.11 9.71 10.19
C ARG A 35 1.19 10.17 11.17
N MET A 36 2.14 10.95 10.68
CA MET A 36 3.27 11.50 11.44
C MET A 36 2.90 12.14 12.80
N PRO A 37 1.84 12.97 12.94
CA PRO A 37 1.46 13.56 14.23
C PRO A 37 1.06 12.53 15.29
N ALA A 38 0.39 11.43 14.90
CA ALA A 38 -0.03 10.39 15.83
C ALA A 38 1.14 9.65 16.48
N LEU A 39 2.31 9.67 15.82
CA LEU A 39 3.55 9.06 16.28
C LEU A 39 4.53 10.10 16.85
N GLN A 40 4.12 11.36 16.94
CA GLN A 40 4.99 12.49 17.35
C GLN A 40 6.23 12.67 16.45
N ILE A 41 6.14 12.25 15.18
CA ILE A 41 7.23 12.33 14.22
C ILE A 41 7.13 13.63 13.41
N LYS A 42 8.22 14.37 13.32
CA LYS A 42 8.25 15.69 12.66
C LYS A 42 8.78 15.68 11.23
N THR A 43 9.47 14.61 10.81
CA THR A 43 10.08 14.53 9.49
C THR A 43 9.71 13.22 8.80
N ALA A 44 9.52 13.28 7.49
CA ALA A 44 9.26 12.09 6.67
C ALA A 44 10.40 11.07 6.77
N ARG A 45 11.66 11.51 6.93
CA ARG A 45 12.80 10.60 7.09
C ARG A 45 12.76 9.80 8.39
N ASN A 46 12.33 10.43 9.49
CA ASN A 46 12.14 9.72 10.75
C ASN A 46 10.95 8.77 10.69
N TYR A 47 9.93 9.12 9.91
CA TYR A 47 8.80 8.24 9.68
C TYR A 47 9.19 7.02 8.83
N LEU A 48 10.02 7.19 7.80
CA LEU A 48 10.59 6.08 7.03
C LEU A 48 11.39 5.13 7.93
N LYS A 49 12.23 5.66 8.84
CA LYS A 49 12.95 4.83 9.83
C LYS A 49 12.00 4.05 10.74
N LYS A 50 10.91 4.68 11.19
CA LYS A 50 9.89 4.01 12.00
C LYS A 50 9.23 2.88 11.21
N LEU A 51 8.90 3.12 9.95
CA LEU A 51 8.32 2.13 9.05
C LEU A 51 9.26 0.93 8.86
N GLN A 52 10.55 1.18 8.65
CA GLN A 52 11.59 0.15 8.52
C GLN A 52 11.77 -0.72 9.77
N GLN A 53 11.47 -0.18 10.95
CA GLN A 53 11.68 -0.85 12.24
C GLN A 53 10.42 -1.50 12.79
N ASP A 54 9.25 -1.13 12.29
CA ASP A 54 7.96 -1.50 12.86
C ASP A 54 7.00 -2.00 11.77
N PRO A 55 6.94 -3.34 11.56
CA PRO A 55 6.06 -3.92 10.56
C PRO A 55 4.56 -3.71 10.86
N ILE A 56 4.19 -3.37 12.10
CA ILE A 56 2.80 -3.03 12.47
C ILE A 56 2.45 -1.64 11.94
N GLU A 57 3.42 -0.72 11.92
CA GLU A 57 3.19 0.61 11.36
C GLU A 57 2.96 0.57 9.85
N ALA A 58 3.58 -0.39 9.15
CA ALA A 58 3.30 -0.63 7.74
C ALA A 58 1.83 -1.03 7.50
N ASP A 59 1.25 -1.90 8.36
CA ASP A 59 -0.17 -2.25 8.28
C ASP A 59 -1.06 -1.04 8.55
N CYS A 60 -0.73 -0.25 9.58
CA CYS A 60 -1.47 0.97 9.91
C CYS A 60 -1.46 2.00 8.76
N LEU A 61 -0.33 2.12 8.05
CA LEU A 61 -0.21 3.01 6.91
C LEU A 61 -1.02 2.49 5.71
N LEU A 62 -0.96 1.18 5.42
CA LEU A 62 -1.72 0.56 4.35
C LEU A 62 -3.23 0.69 4.58
N GLU A 63 -3.73 0.44 5.80
CA GLU A 63 -5.13 0.64 6.16
C GLU A 63 -5.59 2.08 5.88
N ARG A 64 -4.74 3.07 6.18
CA ARG A 64 -5.02 4.48 5.87
C ARG A 64 -5.01 4.80 4.38
N ILE A 65 -4.20 4.08 3.60
CA ILE A 65 -4.20 4.15 2.13
C ILE A 65 -5.47 3.50 1.57
N GLY A 66 -6.15 2.66 2.35
CA GLY A 66 -7.33 1.88 1.93
C GLY A 66 -6.97 0.45 1.53
N ILE A 67 -5.76 0.00 1.83
CA ILE A 67 -5.26 -1.34 1.55
C ILE A 67 -5.33 -2.12 2.85
N ASN A 68 -6.35 -2.95 2.97
CA ASN A 68 -6.51 -3.81 4.13
C ASN A 68 -5.97 -5.21 3.81
N ASP A 69 -5.14 -5.74 4.71
CA ASP A 69 -4.73 -7.16 4.72
C ASP A 69 -5.88 -8.11 5.13
N ARG A 70 -7.13 -7.64 5.03
CA ARG A 70 -8.25 -8.53 4.66
C ARG A 70 -8.09 -8.91 3.20
N SER A 71 -6.95 -9.54 2.92
CA SER A 71 -6.70 -10.37 1.79
C SER A 71 -7.91 -11.29 1.66
N ILE A 72 -8.79 -10.99 0.70
CA ILE A 72 -9.41 -12.08 -0.06
C ILE A 72 -8.19 -12.91 -0.48
N GLU A 73 -8.06 -14.11 0.08
CA GLU A 73 -7.01 -15.06 -0.28
C GLU A 73 -7.00 -15.15 -1.80
N LYS A 74 -6.07 -14.43 -2.45
CA LYS A 74 -5.89 -14.37 -3.91
C LYS A 74 -7.23 -14.39 -4.63
N PRO A 75 -7.90 -13.24 -4.86
CA PRO A 75 -9.13 -13.24 -5.63
C PRO A 75 -8.86 -14.03 -6.91
N ILE A 76 -9.50 -15.19 -7.03
CA ILE A 76 -9.37 -16.06 -8.18
C ILE A 76 -10.70 -16.06 -8.87
N ASP A 77 -10.69 -15.95 -10.19
CA ASP A 77 -11.89 -16.22 -10.97
C ASP A 77 -12.29 -17.70 -10.81
N ARG A 78 -13.42 -18.08 -11.41
CA ARG A 78 -13.91 -19.47 -11.38
C ARG A 78 -12.95 -20.48 -12.03
N ASN A 79 -11.91 -20.02 -12.71
CA ASN A 79 -10.89 -20.82 -13.39
C ASN A 79 -9.55 -20.82 -12.64
N GLY A 80 -9.47 -20.22 -11.44
CA GLY A 80 -8.24 -20.13 -10.65
C GLY A 80 -7.29 -19.00 -11.07
N LYS A 81 -7.72 -18.07 -11.94
CA LYS A 81 -6.89 -16.94 -12.38
C LYS A 81 -6.94 -15.81 -11.36
N LYS A 82 -5.78 -15.32 -10.93
CA LYS A 82 -5.68 -14.14 -10.05
C LYS A 82 -6.34 -12.92 -10.70
N ILE A 83 -7.23 -12.26 -9.96
CA ILE A 83 -7.88 -11.00 -10.32
C ILE A 83 -7.53 -9.92 -9.30
N GLY A 84 -7.37 -8.67 -9.78
CA GLY A 84 -7.26 -7.51 -8.92
C GLY A 84 -8.62 -7.15 -8.35
N VAL A 85 -8.68 -6.81 -7.07
CA VAL A 85 -9.88 -6.25 -6.45
C VAL A 85 -9.48 -5.00 -5.68
N THR A 86 -10.27 -3.95 -5.87
CA THR A 86 -10.14 -2.70 -5.10
C THR A 86 -11.22 -2.71 -4.05
N ILE A 87 -10.84 -2.48 -2.78
CA ILE A 87 -11.78 -2.42 -1.67
C ILE A 87 -12.13 -0.95 -1.43
N GLY A 88 -13.42 -0.61 -1.56
CA GLY A 88 -13.97 0.69 -1.21
C GLY A 88 -13.90 0.96 0.29
N SER A 89 -13.96 2.22 0.67
CA SER A 89 -13.90 2.66 2.08
C SER A 89 -15.08 2.18 2.95
N ASN A 90 -16.12 1.64 2.34
CA ASN A 90 -17.29 1.00 2.97
C ASN A 90 -17.20 -0.54 3.00
N GLY A 91 -16.10 -1.14 2.54
CA GLY A 91 -15.93 -2.59 2.43
C GLY A 91 -16.55 -3.20 1.17
N GLU A 92 -17.01 -2.39 0.21
CA GLU A 92 -17.44 -2.88 -1.09
C GLU A 92 -16.24 -3.34 -1.93
N TYR A 93 -16.39 -4.47 -2.62
CA TYR A 93 -15.37 -4.98 -3.52
C TYR A 93 -15.68 -4.54 -4.95
N PHE A 94 -14.76 -3.80 -5.54
CA PHE A 94 -14.78 -3.44 -6.96
C PHE A 94 -13.81 -4.34 -7.70
N LEU A 95 -14.29 -4.98 -8.77
CA LEU A 95 -13.42 -5.76 -9.65
C LEU A 95 -12.49 -4.78 -10.36
N ASP A 96 -11.20 -4.81 -10.01
CA ASP A 96 -10.20 -4.01 -10.68
C ASP A 96 -9.60 -4.85 -11.81
N MET A 97 -10.08 -4.62 -13.03
CA MET A 97 -9.63 -5.37 -14.21
C MET A 97 -8.30 -4.81 -14.74
N VAL A 98 -7.25 -4.74 -13.91
CA VAL A 98 -5.91 -4.22 -14.28
C VAL A 98 -4.90 -4.85 -13.30
N LEU A 99 -3.85 -5.59 -13.62
CA LEU A 99 -3.26 -6.15 -14.82
C LEU A 99 -2.69 -7.52 -14.40
N THR A 100 -3.04 -8.59 -15.11
CA THR A 100 -2.18 -9.77 -15.16
C THR A 100 -0.84 -9.32 -15.75
N LEU A 101 0.17 -9.06 -14.91
CA LEU A 101 1.55 -9.09 -15.39
C LEU A 101 1.80 -10.52 -15.86
N ASN A 102 1.78 -10.67 -17.17
CA ASN A 102 2.23 -11.85 -17.89
C ASN A 102 3.49 -12.38 -17.23
N SER A 103 3.38 -13.56 -16.61
CA SER A 103 4.51 -14.47 -16.53
C SER A 103 4.68 -15.05 -17.93
N LEU A 104 5.29 -14.27 -18.82
CA LEU A 104 5.89 -14.82 -20.04
C LEU A 104 7.16 -15.55 -19.60
N SER A 105 7.01 -16.86 -19.37
CA SER A 105 8.08 -17.82 -19.59
C SER A 105 8.16 -18.18 -21.07
#